data_AF-A0A914KMJ1-F1
#
_entry.id   AF-A0A914KMJ1-F1
#
_cell.length_a   1.000
_cell.length_b   1.000
_cell.length_c   1.000
_cell.angle_alpha   90.00
_cell.angle_beta   90.00
_cell.angle_gamma   90.00
#
_symmetry.space_group_name_H-M   'P 1'
#
loop_
_entity.id
_entity.type
_entity.pdbx_description
1 polymer ?
#
loop_
_entity_poly.entity_id
_entity_poly.type
_entity_poly.pdbx_seq_one_letter_code
_entity_poly.pdbx_strand_id
1 'polypeptide(L)'
;MFVDHRPNFTFIFIYSFIIANIFLIIYLYFKTPQLDNLYEIYKEEIKRIYGNEQFISMNLNNSNGNCGSIGDMMWRTASMYMIGKLLNRTVYYESIYKCFTEYKQEFEITFRNGGQVIKLMNPKQKYIKKISFGIDSCDFDSPYRLEVENAQIIQVTGSEFKSFKYFDDSREEIHKMFEFNEDIKLAADEAAEGIFRNYTPEYRLCLHTHRHEYIEAGQASTLEFIEGSIKFVMKRPIK
;
A
#
# COMPACT_ATOMS: atom_id res chain seq x y z
N MET A 1 -24.55 -62.02 -28.58
CA MET A 1 -23.93 -61.34 -27.42
C MET A 1 -24.00 -59.84 -27.73
N PHE A 2 -25.00 -59.14 -27.19
CA PHE A 2 -25.18 -57.70 -27.46
C PHE A 2 -24.24 -56.92 -26.55
N VAL A 3 -23.23 -56.29 -27.14
CA VAL A 3 -22.30 -55.41 -26.42
C VAL A 3 -23.04 -54.10 -26.15
N ASP A 4 -23.30 -53.84 -24.88
CA ASP A 4 -23.98 -52.64 -24.39
C ASP A 4 -23.04 -51.43 -24.56
N HIS A 5 -23.17 -50.72 -25.68
CA HIS A 5 -22.46 -49.48 -25.99
C HIS A 5 -23.14 -48.28 -25.31
N ARG A 6 -23.28 -48.32 -23.98
CA ARG A 6 -23.65 -47.12 -23.24
C ARG A 6 -22.45 -46.18 -23.17
N PRO A 7 -22.54 -44.97 -23.75
CA PRO A 7 -21.44 -44.03 -23.71
C PRO A 7 -21.10 -43.70 -22.26
N ASN A 8 -19.80 -43.70 -21.97
CA ASN A 8 -19.27 -43.49 -20.63
C ASN A 8 -19.55 -42.02 -20.22
N PHE A 9 -20.65 -41.79 -19.51
CA PHE A 9 -21.17 -40.47 -19.13
C PHE A 9 -20.11 -39.58 -18.48
N THR A 10 -19.19 -40.19 -17.73
CA THR A 10 -18.06 -39.52 -17.07
C THR A 10 -17.13 -38.84 -18.09
N PHE A 11 -16.90 -39.47 -19.24
CA PHE A 11 -16.03 -38.95 -20.28
C PHE A 11 -16.65 -37.72 -20.96
N ILE A 12 -17.96 -37.74 -21.19
CA ILE A 12 -18.72 -36.61 -21.74
C ILE A 12 -18.68 -35.43 -20.77
N PHE A 13 -18.85 -35.70 -19.47
CA PHE A 13 -18.85 -34.66 -18.44
C PHE A 13 -17.48 -33.97 -18.32
N ILE A 14 -16.39 -34.73 -18.23
CA ILE A 14 -15.02 -34.20 -18.18
C ILE A 14 -14.72 -33.36 -19.43
N TYR A 15 -15.08 -33.87 -20.61
CA TYR A 15 -14.83 -33.17 -21.87
C TYR A 15 -15.60 -31.85 -21.96
N SER A 16 -16.87 -31.84 -21.54
CA SER A 16 -17.68 -30.62 -21.50
C SER A 16 -17.15 -29.58 -20.51
N PHE A 17 -16.63 -30.02 -19.35
CA PHE A 17 -16.02 -29.13 -18.35
C PHE A 17 -14.72 -28.50 -18.86
N ILE A 18 -13.87 -29.27 -19.55
CA ILE A 18 -12.64 -28.75 -20.16
C ILE A 18 -12.98 -27.71 -21.23
N ILE A 19 -13.93 -28.01 -22.11
CA ILE A 19 -14.38 -27.07 -23.16
C ILE A 19 -14.90 -25.77 -22.54
N ALA A 20 -15.74 -25.85 -21.51
CA ALA A 20 -16.28 -24.66 -20.83
C ALA A 20 -15.17 -23.78 -20.23
N ASN A 21 -14.15 -24.39 -19.62
CA ASN A 21 -13.00 -23.64 -19.07
C ASN A 21 -12.14 -23.02 -20.18
N ILE A 22 -11.93 -23.73 -21.30
CA ILE A 22 -11.23 -23.18 -22.47
C ILE A 22 -11.98 -21.96 -23.02
N PHE A 23 -13.31 -22.06 -23.19
CA PHE A 23 -14.13 -20.92 -23.63
C PHE A 23 -14.07 -19.75 -22.65
N LEU A 24 -14.06 -20.02 -21.34
CA LEU A 24 -13.93 -18.97 -20.32
C LEU A 24 -12.56 -18.29 -20.40
N ILE A 25 -11.47 -19.04 -20.53
CA ILE A 25 -10.11 -18.51 -20.68
C ILE A 25 -10.03 -17.67 -21.96
N ILE A 26 -10.55 -18.17 -23.09
CA ILE A 26 -10.60 -17.45 -24.36
C ILE A 26 -11.42 -16.16 -24.21
N TYR A 27 -12.60 -16.23 -23.60
CA TYR A 27 -13.44 -15.05 -23.37
C TYR A 27 -12.74 -14.00 -22.51
N LEU A 28 -12.08 -14.41 -21.42
CA LEU A 28 -11.30 -13.52 -20.57
C LEU A 28 -10.11 -12.92 -21.33
N TYR A 29 -9.43 -13.72 -22.16
CA TYR A 29 -8.30 -13.28 -22.99
C TYR A 29 -8.69 -12.29 -24.09
N PHE A 30 -9.88 -12.43 -24.69
CA PHE A 30 -10.37 -11.46 -25.69
C PHE A 30 -10.99 -10.21 -25.06
N LYS A 31 -11.41 -10.26 -23.80
CA LYS A 31 -11.96 -9.11 -23.07
C LYS A 31 -10.87 -8.16 -22.54
N THR A 32 -9.68 -8.67 -22.21
CA THR A 32 -8.55 -7.86 -21.72
C THR A 32 -8.02 -6.81 -22.71
N PRO A 33 -7.81 -7.06 -24.02
CA PRO A 33 -7.30 -6.04 -24.93
C PRO A 33 -8.26 -4.88 -25.19
N GLN A 34 -9.56 -5.03 -24.89
CA GLN A 34 -10.52 -3.91 -24.99
C GLN A 34 -10.28 -2.85 -23.91
N LEU A 35 -9.72 -3.21 -22.74
CA LEU A 35 -9.44 -2.26 -21.66
C LEU A 35 -8.26 -1.34 -21.99
N ASP A 36 -7.20 -1.84 -22.61
CA ASP A 36 -6.07 -1.00 -23.03
C ASP A 36 -6.47 -0.03 -24.16
N ASN A 37 -7.38 -0.44 -25.05
CA ASN A 37 -7.87 0.41 -26.14
C ASN A 37 -8.84 1.52 -25.66
N LEU A 38 -9.58 1.26 -24.58
CA LEU A 38 -10.48 2.27 -23.97
C LEU A 38 -9.71 3.49 -23.45
N TYR A 39 -8.49 3.32 -22.93
CA TYR A 39 -7.68 4.44 -22.45
C TYR A 39 -7.30 5.40 -23.59
N GLU A 40 -6.82 4.88 -24.73
CA GLU A 40 -6.43 5.73 -25.87
C GLU A 40 -7.62 6.53 -26.41
N ILE A 41 -8.84 6.00 -26.33
CA ILE A 41 -10.07 6.72 -26.69
C ILE A 41 -10.30 7.96 -25.80
N TYR A 42 -9.95 7.89 -24.51
CA TYR A 42 -10.21 8.98 -23.55
C TYR A 42 -9.02 9.91 -23.30
N LYS A 43 -7.84 9.61 -23.85
CA LYS A 43 -6.60 10.35 -23.60
C LYS A 43 -6.72 11.86 -23.73
N GLU A 44 -7.35 12.35 -24.80
CA GLU A 44 -7.54 13.79 -25.01
C GLU A 44 -8.54 14.40 -24.01
N GLU A 45 -9.56 13.65 -23.60
CA GLU A 45 -10.51 14.10 -22.58
C GLU A 45 -9.82 14.20 -21.20
N ILE A 46 -8.99 13.21 -20.85
CA ILE A 46 -8.21 13.20 -19.61
C ILE A 46 -7.25 14.39 -19.60
N LYS A 47 -6.51 14.59 -20.70
CA LYS A 47 -5.59 15.72 -20.86
C LYS A 47 -6.27 17.08 -20.76
N ARG A 48 -7.50 17.20 -21.27
CA ARG A 48 -8.32 18.41 -21.11
C ARG A 48 -8.70 18.69 -19.65
N ILE A 49 -9.00 17.66 -18.87
CA ILE A 49 -9.46 17.80 -17.47
C ILE A 49 -8.28 17.98 -16.50
N TYR A 50 -7.21 17.21 -16.70
CA TYR A 50 -6.09 17.09 -15.75
C TYR A 50 -4.77 17.65 -16.28
N GLY A 51 -4.76 18.24 -17.49
CA GLY A 51 -3.56 18.80 -18.11
C GLY A 51 -2.58 17.71 -18.56
N ASN A 52 -1.28 18.02 -18.49
CA ASN A 52 -0.20 17.08 -18.82
C ASN A 52 0.33 16.30 -17.60
N GLU A 53 -0.25 16.54 -16.42
CA GLU A 53 0.21 15.90 -15.20
C GLU A 53 -0.13 14.40 -15.24
N GLN A 54 0.83 13.57 -14.83
CA GLN A 54 0.63 12.14 -14.68
C GLN A 54 0.38 11.80 -13.22
N PHE A 55 -0.49 10.83 -12.99
CA PHE A 55 -1.02 10.50 -11.69
C PHE A 55 -0.84 9.03 -11.37
N ILE A 56 -0.58 8.75 -10.09
CA ILE A 56 -0.54 7.40 -9.54
C ILE A 56 -1.35 7.35 -8.25
N SER A 57 -2.08 6.25 -8.07
CA SER A 57 -2.83 5.98 -6.85
C SER A 57 -2.77 4.50 -6.49
N MET A 58 -3.25 4.18 -5.30
CA MET A 58 -3.53 2.82 -4.84
C MET A 58 -4.92 2.81 -4.20
N ASN A 59 -5.50 1.62 -4.07
CA ASN A 59 -6.67 1.48 -3.21
C ASN A 59 -6.23 1.49 -1.75
N LEU A 60 -6.73 2.44 -0.97
CA LEU A 60 -6.40 2.57 0.45
C LEU A 60 -7.17 1.63 1.36
N ASN A 61 -8.26 1.04 0.86
CA ASN A 61 -8.97 0.01 1.60
C ASN A 61 -8.13 -1.27 1.59
N ASN A 62 -7.92 -1.89 2.75
CA ASN A 62 -7.37 -3.24 2.80
C ASN A 62 -8.36 -4.25 2.18
N SER A 63 -7.96 -5.52 2.08
CA SER A 63 -8.79 -6.60 1.50
C SER A 63 -10.18 -6.73 2.14
N ASN A 64 -10.36 -6.23 3.37
CA ASN A 64 -11.59 -6.32 4.14
C ASN A 64 -12.39 -5.00 4.15
N GLY A 65 -11.97 -3.99 3.38
CA GLY A 65 -12.62 -2.68 3.37
C GLY A 65 -12.24 -1.76 4.53
N ASN A 66 -11.28 -2.16 5.38
CA ASN A 66 -10.81 -1.38 6.52
C ASN A 66 -9.59 -0.53 6.12
N CYS A 67 -9.40 0.58 6.85
CA CYS A 67 -8.36 1.56 6.57
C CYS A 67 -7.00 1.18 7.17
N GLY A 68 -6.95 0.16 8.03
CA GLY A 68 -5.75 -0.12 8.82
C GLY A 68 -5.51 0.94 9.89
N SER A 69 -4.34 0.86 10.54
CA SER A 69 -3.91 1.83 11.54
C SER A 69 -3.31 3.10 10.90
N ILE A 70 -3.14 4.17 11.69
CA ILE A 70 -2.39 5.36 11.25
C ILE A 70 -0.98 4.99 10.75
N GLY A 71 -0.33 4.00 11.37
CA GLY A 71 0.98 3.50 10.96
C GLY A 71 0.95 2.84 9.57
N ASP A 72 -0.07 2.04 9.27
CA ASP A 72 -0.25 1.46 7.94
C ASP A 72 -0.44 2.56 6.89
N MET A 73 -1.27 3.55 7.20
CA MET A 73 -1.54 4.67 6.29
C MET A 73 -0.31 5.56 6.07
N MET A 74 0.50 5.79 7.12
CA MET A 74 1.79 6.47 7.01
C MET A 74 2.71 5.69 6.07
N TRP A 75 2.85 4.38 6.29
CA TRP A 75 3.74 3.56 5.49
C TRP A 75 3.37 3.52 4.01
N ARG A 76 2.07 3.35 3.75
CA ARG A 76 1.48 3.38 2.42
C ARG A 76 1.71 4.74 1.75
N THR A 77 1.45 5.83 2.47
CA THR A 77 1.67 7.20 1.98
C THR A 77 3.13 7.46 1.64
N ALA A 78 4.07 7.05 2.50
CA ALA A 78 5.50 7.17 2.26
C ALA A 78 5.94 6.42 1.00
N SER A 79 5.47 5.18 0.88
CA SER A 79 5.80 4.32 -0.25
C SER A 79 5.24 4.90 -1.55
N MET A 80 3.97 5.30 -1.57
CA MET A 80 3.37 5.89 -2.76
C MET A 80 3.98 7.23 -3.13
N TYR A 81 4.29 8.08 -2.15
CA TYR A 81 4.99 9.34 -2.37
C TYR A 81 6.31 9.11 -3.11
N MET A 82 7.12 8.16 -2.63
CA MET A 82 8.40 7.86 -3.28
C MET A 82 8.22 7.19 -4.64
N ILE A 83 7.29 6.26 -4.79
CA ILE A 83 6.97 5.66 -6.09
C ILE A 83 6.56 6.75 -7.10
N GLY A 84 5.66 7.64 -6.69
CA GLY A 84 5.22 8.76 -7.52
C GLY A 84 6.37 9.68 -7.90
N LYS A 85 7.18 10.08 -6.92
CA LYS A 85 8.37 10.92 -7.14
C LYS A 85 9.36 10.29 -8.11
N LEU A 86 9.68 9.01 -7.94
CA LEU A 86 10.59 8.26 -8.83
C LEU A 86 10.06 8.22 -10.27
N LEU A 87 8.75 8.05 -10.44
CA LEU A 87 8.10 7.96 -11.74
C LEU A 87 7.71 9.32 -12.33
N ASN A 88 8.04 10.43 -11.66
CA ASN A 88 7.56 11.77 -11.99
C ASN A 88 6.02 11.84 -12.13
N ARG A 89 5.32 11.17 -11.22
CA ARG A 89 3.86 11.11 -11.12
C ARG A 89 3.39 11.70 -9.80
N THR A 90 2.32 12.46 -9.87
CA THR A 90 1.66 13.01 -8.69
C THR A 90 0.81 11.94 -8.02
N VAL A 91 1.02 11.76 -6.72
CA VAL A 91 0.20 10.86 -5.92
C VAL A 91 -1.16 11.49 -5.70
N TYR A 92 -2.20 10.69 -5.92
CA TYR A 92 -3.55 11.06 -5.56
C TYR A 92 -4.27 9.92 -4.84
N TYR A 93 -5.31 10.27 -4.11
CA TYR A 93 -6.29 9.30 -3.62
C TYR A 93 -7.69 9.66 -4.08
N GLU A 94 -8.47 8.62 -4.37
CA GLU A 94 -9.85 8.82 -4.77
C GLU A 94 -10.70 9.26 -3.57
N SER A 95 -11.43 10.36 -3.72
CA SER A 95 -12.29 10.90 -2.67
C SER A 95 -13.46 9.98 -2.29
N ILE A 96 -13.71 8.93 -3.08
CA ILE A 96 -14.71 7.90 -2.79
C ILE A 96 -14.28 6.97 -1.65
N TYR A 97 -12.97 6.88 -1.38
CA TYR A 97 -12.46 6.02 -0.33
C TYR A 97 -12.64 6.70 1.02
N LYS A 98 -13.63 6.20 1.78
CA LYS A 98 -13.91 6.62 3.16
C LYS A 98 -12.64 6.71 4.00
N CYS A 99 -11.75 5.75 3.83
CA CYS A 99 -10.48 5.68 4.56
C CYS A 99 -9.64 6.93 4.42
N PHE A 100 -9.59 7.55 3.25
CA PHE A 100 -8.78 8.74 3.09
C PHE A 100 -9.49 9.99 3.59
N THR A 101 -10.82 10.07 3.48
CA THR A 101 -11.55 11.25 3.95
C THR A 101 -11.47 11.41 5.47
N GLU A 102 -11.61 10.30 6.20
CA GLU A 102 -11.43 10.29 7.67
C GLU A 102 -9.96 10.49 8.04
N TYR A 103 -9.06 9.77 7.37
CA TYR A 103 -7.62 9.86 7.62
C TYR A 103 -7.05 11.25 7.32
N LYS A 104 -7.48 11.92 6.24
CA LYS A 104 -6.92 13.19 5.81
C LYS A 104 -6.98 14.25 6.90
N GLN A 105 -8.11 14.34 7.59
CA GLN A 105 -8.25 15.32 8.67
C GLN A 105 -7.28 15.02 9.81
N GLU A 106 -7.24 13.77 10.28
CA GLU A 106 -6.29 13.34 11.33
C GLU A 106 -4.84 13.54 10.88
N PHE A 107 -4.53 13.24 9.63
CA PHE A 107 -3.20 13.35 9.04
C PHE A 107 -2.74 14.80 8.92
N GLU A 108 -3.61 15.72 8.51
CA GLU A 108 -3.34 17.16 8.44
C GLU A 108 -3.20 17.79 9.82
N ILE A 109 -3.97 17.32 10.80
CA ILE A 109 -3.85 17.74 12.21
C ILE A 109 -2.58 17.16 12.84
N THR A 110 -2.17 15.96 12.45
CA THR A 110 -1.03 15.27 13.05
C THR A 110 0.29 15.76 12.49
N PHE A 111 0.38 15.86 11.16
CA PHE A 111 1.62 16.11 10.45
C PHE A 111 1.56 17.43 9.69
N ARG A 112 2.55 18.28 9.96
CA ARG A 112 2.68 19.62 9.39
C ARG A 112 2.64 19.64 7.87
N ASN A 113 3.30 18.67 7.25
CA ASN A 113 3.48 18.60 5.80
C ASN A 113 2.66 17.47 5.15
N GLY A 114 1.93 16.68 5.94
CA GLY A 114 1.27 15.47 5.46
C GLY A 114 0.21 15.74 4.38
N GLY A 115 -0.61 16.77 4.55
CA GLY A 115 -1.66 17.11 3.57
C GLY A 115 -1.14 17.60 2.21
N GLN A 116 0.12 18.02 2.12
CA GLN A 116 0.66 18.65 0.91
C GLN A 116 1.12 17.64 -0.15
N VAL A 117 1.41 16.40 0.25
CA VAL A 117 2.00 15.39 -0.63
C VAL A 117 0.99 14.60 -1.46
N ILE A 118 -0.31 14.75 -1.17
CA ILE A 118 -1.37 13.95 -1.77
C ILE A 118 -2.46 14.85 -2.35
N LYS A 119 -2.84 14.60 -3.61
CA LYS A 119 -4.03 15.22 -4.21
C LYS A 119 -5.29 14.39 -3.97
N LEU A 120 -6.41 15.07 -3.73
CA LEU A 120 -7.73 14.46 -3.78
C LEU A 120 -8.30 14.56 -5.18
N MET A 121 -8.74 13.44 -5.75
CA MET A 121 -9.36 13.40 -7.07
C MET A 121 -10.55 12.44 -7.09
N ASN A 122 -11.43 12.58 -8.08
CA ASN A 122 -12.49 11.61 -8.36
C ASN A 122 -12.54 11.30 -9.87
N PRO A 123 -11.49 10.66 -10.41
CA PRO A 123 -11.47 10.31 -11.83
C PRO A 123 -12.56 9.29 -12.14
N LYS A 124 -13.19 9.42 -13.32
CA LYS A 124 -14.12 8.39 -13.79
C LYS A 124 -13.34 7.09 -13.97
N GLN A 125 -13.90 5.96 -13.54
CA GLN A 125 -13.22 4.65 -13.57
C GLN A 125 -12.66 4.27 -14.96
N LYS A 126 -13.33 4.70 -16.05
CA LYS A 126 -12.88 4.51 -17.44
C LYS A 126 -11.57 5.24 -17.80
N TYR A 127 -11.12 6.20 -16.98
CA TYR A 127 -9.87 6.94 -17.16
C TYR A 127 -8.69 6.30 -16.41
N ILE A 128 -8.96 5.33 -15.53
CA ILE A 128 -7.97 4.74 -14.65
C ILE A 128 -7.47 3.43 -15.26
N LYS A 129 -6.17 3.34 -15.53
CA LYS A 129 -5.54 2.05 -15.87
C LYS A 129 -5.13 1.34 -14.58
N LYS A 130 -5.68 0.15 -14.33
CA LYS A 130 -5.34 -0.68 -13.16
C LYS A 130 -4.15 -1.57 -13.49
N ILE A 131 -3.15 -1.60 -12.61
CA ILE A 131 -1.88 -2.28 -12.84
C ILE A 131 -1.54 -3.16 -11.64
N SER A 132 -1.18 -4.41 -11.93
CA SER A 132 -0.74 -5.34 -10.89
C SER A 132 0.67 -4.97 -10.39
N PHE A 133 0.77 -4.56 -9.13
CA PHE A 133 2.00 -4.08 -8.52
C PHE A 133 1.93 -4.21 -7.00
N GLY A 134 2.98 -4.76 -6.36
CA GLY A 134 3.04 -4.96 -4.90
C GLY A 134 1.92 -5.85 -4.34
N ILE A 135 1.72 -7.03 -4.94
CA ILE A 135 0.66 -7.99 -4.57
C ILE A 135 0.84 -8.48 -3.13
N ASP A 136 2.07 -8.80 -2.74
CA ASP A 136 2.41 -9.23 -1.40
C ASP A 136 2.87 -8.04 -0.56
N SER A 137 2.37 -7.95 0.68
CA SER A 137 2.55 -6.77 1.53
C SER A 137 4.01 -6.48 1.86
N CYS A 138 4.81 -7.52 2.06
CA CYS A 138 6.20 -7.43 2.50
C CYS A 138 7.21 -7.48 1.35
N ASP A 139 6.77 -7.78 0.13
CA ASP A 139 7.68 -7.91 -1.00
C ASP A 139 7.96 -6.56 -1.64
N PHE A 140 9.21 -6.39 -2.06
CA PHE A 140 9.61 -5.21 -2.81
C PHE A 140 9.32 -5.42 -4.29
N ASP A 141 8.43 -4.61 -4.83
CA ASP A 141 8.19 -4.53 -6.26
C ASP A 141 8.88 -3.27 -6.80
N SER A 142 9.70 -3.41 -7.85
CA SER A 142 10.50 -2.29 -8.34
C SER A 142 9.62 -1.24 -9.05
N PRO A 143 9.59 0.03 -8.59
CA PRO A 143 8.79 1.08 -9.22
C PRO A 143 9.07 1.25 -10.72
N TYR A 144 10.31 1.00 -11.16
CA TYR A 144 10.74 1.07 -12.57
C TYR A 144 9.88 0.23 -13.53
N ARG A 145 9.21 -0.84 -13.04
CA ARG A 145 8.26 -1.61 -13.85
C ARG A 145 7.06 -0.80 -14.33
N LEU A 146 6.75 0.31 -13.67
CA LEU A 146 5.63 1.20 -14.01
C LEU A 146 6.05 2.31 -14.98
N GLU A 147 7.33 2.46 -15.34
CA GLU A 147 7.78 3.50 -16.29
C GLU A 147 7.27 3.26 -17.71
N VAL A 148 7.06 2.00 -18.09
CA VAL A 148 6.56 1.61 -19.41
C VAL A 148 5.08 1.97 -19.61
N GLU A 149 4.41 2.42 -18.56
CA GLU A 149 2.97 2.63 -18.53
C GLU A 149 2.61 4.03 -19.01
N ASN A 150 2.20 4.15 -20.27
CA ASN A 150 1.87 5.45 -20.87
C ASN A 150 0.54 6.06 -20.41
N ALA A 151 -0.19 5.38 -19.51
CA ALA A 151 -1.45 5.90 -18.99
C ALA A 151 -1.22 7.11 -18.09
N GLN A 152 -2.02 8.17 -18.28
CA GLN A 152 -1.93 9.41 -17.52
C GLN A 152 -2.39 9.21 -16.08
N ILE A 153 -3.38 8.35 -15.84
CA ILE A 153 -3.87 8.00 -14.50
C ILE A 153 -3.74 6.49 -14.34
N ILE A 154 -2.82 6.08 -13.46
CA ILE A 154 -2.64 4.68 -13.10
C ILE A 154 -3.05 4.43 -11.65
N GLN A 155 -3.61 3.25 -11.40
CA GLN A 155 -3.92 2.77 -10.06
C GLN A 155 -3.29 1.40 -9.86
N VAL A 156 -2.40 1.27 -8.89
CA VAL A 156 -1.78 0.00 -8.53
C VAL A 156 -2.71 -0.83 -7.66
N THR A 157 -2.69 -2.15 -7.82
CA THR A 157 -3.60 -3.08 -7.10
C THR A 157 -3.10 -3.48 -5.71
N GLY A 158 -1.81 -3.35 -5.44
CA GLY A 158 -1.25 -3.57 -4.11
C GLY A 158 -1.82 -2.59 -3.08
N SER A 159 -1.93 -3.05 -1.84
CA SER A 159 -2.63 -2.30 -0.79
C SER A 159 -1.75 -1.94 0.42
N GLU A 160 -0.60 -2.57 0.61
CA GLU A 160 0.19 -2.41 1.84
C GLU A 160 1.56 -1.77 1.66
N PHE A 161 2.30 -2.12 0.60
CA PHE A 161 3.63 -1.56 0.29
C PHE A 161 4.59 -1.49 1.50
N LYS A 162 4.66 -2.53 2.34
CA LYS A 162 5.39 -2.52 3.62
C LYS A 162 6.91 -2.64 3.53
N SER A 163 7.49 -2.59 2.33
CA SER A 163 8.93 -2.68 2.14
C SER A 163 9.63 -1.34 2.37
N PHE A 164 10.61 -1.29 3.27
CA PHE A 164 11.40 -0.07 3.53
C PHE A 164 12.21 0.38 2.30
N LYS A 165 12.44 -0.54 1.35
CA LYS A 165 13.21 -0.27 0.12
C LYS A 165 12.59 0.80 -0.77
N TYR A 166 11.30 1.11 -0.62
CA TYR A 166 10.66 2.19 -1.37
C TYR A 166 11.21 3.58 -1.02
N PHE A 167 11.78 3.75 0.16
CA PHE A 167 12.19 5.06 0.67
C PHE A 167 13.51 5.03 1.45
N ASP A 168 14.31 3.97 1.27
CA ASP A 168 15.57 3.77 2.01
C ASP A 168 16.55 4.95 1.82
N ASP A 169 16.63 5.45 0.59
CA ASP A 169 17.49 6.59 0.21
C ASP A 169 16.83 7.97 0.45
N SER A 170 15.63 8.01 1.03
CA SER A 170 14.84 9.25 1.18
C SER A 170 14.29 9.46 2.58
N ARG A 171 14.93 8.86 3.59
CA ARG A 171 14.51 8.93 5.00
C ARG A 171 14.30 10.36 5.51
N GLU A 172 15.20 11.29 5.20
CA GLU A 172 15.09 12.69 5.63
C GLU A 172 13.86 13.39 5.05
N GLU A 173 13.49 13.05 3.81
CA GLU A 173 12.30 13.59 3.17
C GLU A 173 11.03 13.01 3.77
N ILE A 174 11.02 11.70 4.03
CA ILE A 174 9.93 11.02 4.73
C ILE A 174 9.77 11.56 6.16
N HIS A 175 10.87 11.82 6.87
CA HIS A 175 10.84 12.45 8.19
C HIS A 175 10.21 13.84 8.14
N LYS A 176 10.57 14.67 7.16
CA LYS A 176 9.96 16.00 6.97
C LYS A 176 8.48 15.91 6.63
N MET A 177 8.08 14.92 5.84
CA MET A 177 6.68 14.70 5.49
C MET A 177 5.83 14.37 6.73
N PHE A 178 6.36 13.54 7.63
CA PHE A 178 5.71 13.17 8.90
C PHE A 178 6.21 13.97 10.10
N GLU A 179 6.71 15.19 9.87
CA GLU A 179 7.03 16.08 10.98
C GLU A 179 5.73 16.46 11.70
N PHE A 180 5.67 16.18 13.00
CA PHE A 180 4.51 16.50 13.82
C PHE A 180 4.25 18.00 13.84
N ASN A 181 2.97 18.37 13.94
CA ASN A 181 2.61 19.75 14.27
C ASN A 181 3.15 20.15 15.64
N GLU A 182 3.46 21.45 15.80
CA GLU A 182 4.10 21.98 17.03
C GLU A 182 3.29 21.68 18.28
N ASP A 183 1.95 21.76 18.22
CA ASP A 183 1.09 21.47 19.38
C ASP A 183 1.23 20.02 19.85
N ILE A 184 1.32 19.07 18.91
CA ILE A 184 1.48 17.63 19.22
C ILE A 184 2.89 17.37 19.74
N LYS A 185 3.89 18.03 19.15
CA LYS A 185 5.28 17.94 19.60
C LYS A 185 5.42 18.45 21.04
N LEU A 186 4.84 19.61 21.35
CA LEU A 186 4.83 20.16 22.71
C LEU A 186 4.15 19.20 23.70
N ALA A 187 2.96 18.69 23.36
CA ALA A 187 2.26 17.73 24.21
C ALA A 187 3.07 16.43 24.42
N ALA A 188 3.77 15.95 23.37
CA ALA A 188 4.64 14.79 23.46
C ALA A 188 5.88 15.05 24.31
N ASP A 189 6.49 16.24 24.21
CA ASP A 189 7.64 16.66 25.00
C ASP A 189 7.26 16.79 26.48
N GLU A 190 6.13 17.42 26.81
CA GLU A 190 5.60 17.50 28.18
C GLU A 190 5.30 16.12 28.79
N ALA A 191 4.69 15.23 28.00
CA ALA A 191 4.43 13.86 28.42
C ALA A 191 5.74 13.08 28.64
N ALA A 192 6.71 13.23 27.74
CA ALA A 192 8.02 12.61 27.85
C ALA A 192 8.76 13.13 29.10
N GLU A 193 8.77 14.43 29.35
CA GLU A 193 9.32 15.00 30.58
C GLU A 193 8.63 14.42 31.82
N GLY A 194 7.30 14.25 31.78
CA GLY A 194 6.51 13.62 32.84
C GLY A 194 6.90 12.16 33.12
N ILE A 195 7.12 11.36 32.09
CA ILE A 195 7.48 9.94 32.18
C ILE A 195 8.93 9.77 32.61
N PHE A 196 9.83 10.60 32.07
CA PHE A 196 11.27 10.50 32.28
C PHE A 196 11.79 11.48 33.34
N ARG A 197 10.93 12.01 34.23
CA ARG A 197 11.34 12.97 35.28
C ARG A 197 12.55 12.43 36.04
N ASN A 198 13.63 13.22 36.09
CA ASN A 198 14.90 12.90 36.73
C ASN A 198 15.66 11.70 36.11
N TYR A 199 15.28 11.26 34.91
CA TYR A 199 15.91 10.14 34.21
C TYR A 199 16.75 10.68 33.03
N THR A 200 18.05 10.83 33.28
CA THR A 200 19.07 11.09 32.24
C THR A 200 19.89 9.83 32.00
N PRO A 201 19.41 8.86 31.20
CA PRO A 201 20.32 7.88 30.65
C PRO A 201 20.84 8.42 29.31
N GLU A 202 22.16 8.27 29.12
CA GLU A 202 22.83 8.48 27.82
C GLU A 202 22.28 7.55 26.72
N TYR A 203 21.49 6.53 27.08
CA TYR A 203 20.93 5.52 26.17
C TYR A 203 19.48 5.16 26.54
N ARG A 204 18.60 5.11 25.54
CA ARG A 204 17.22 4.64 25.70
C ARG A 204 16.97 3.46 24.76
N LEU A 205 16.42 2.36 25.29
CA LEU A 205 15.91 1.25 24.50
C LEU A 205 14.39 1.37 24.44
N CYS A 206 13.85 1.63 23.25
CA CYS A 206 12.41 1.56 23.01
C CYS A 206 12.07 0.14 22.56
N LEU A 207 11.14 -0.51 23.29
CA LEU A 207 10.64 -1.82 22.94
C LEU A 207 9.13 -1.70 22.68
N HIS A 208 8.72 -1.94 21.43
CA HIS A 208 7.32 -2.00 21.05
C HIS A 208 6.90 -3.47 20.96
N THR A 209 5.96 -3.90 21.79
CA THR A 209 5.41 -5.27 21.75
C THR A 209 3.97 -5.24 21.27
N HIS A 210 3.71 -5.72 20.07
CA HIS A 210 2.35 -5.84 19.53
C HIS A 210 1.73 -7.14 20.07
N ARG A 211 0.87 -7.05 21.09
CA ARG A 211 0.39 -8.23 21.82
C ARG A 211 -0.96 -8.75 21.34
N HIS A 212 -1.93 -7.87 21.10
CA HIS A 212 -3.34 -8.28 20.99
C HIS A 212 -3.60 -9.28 19.85
N GLU A 213 -3.25 -8.90 18.62
CA GLU A 213 -3.53 -9.73 17.43
C GLU A 213 -2.51 -10.86 17.22
N TYR A 214 -1.29 -10.69 17.76
CA TYR A 214 -0.20 -11.64 17.56
C TYR A 214 -0.13 -12.75 18.62
N ILE A 215 -0.79 -12.58 19.77
CA ILE A 215 -0.96 -13.68 20.74
C ILE A 215 -1.75 -14.82 20.08
N GLU A 216 -2.86 -14.50 19.43
CA GLU A 216 -3.71 -15.49 18.77
C GLU A 216 -3.03 -16.14 17.56
N ALA A 217 -2.17 -15.39 16.86
CA ALA A 217 -1.37 -15.89 15.74
C ALA A 217 -0.08 -16.62 16.16
N GLY A 218 0.23 -16.74 17.46
CA GLY A 218 1.46 -17.37 17.95
C GLY A 218 2.75 -16.61 17.60
N GLN A 219 2.65 -15.32 17.31
CA GLN A 219 3.73 -14.44 16.84
C GLN A 219 4.08 -13.33 17.83
N ALA A 220 3.50 -13.36 19.04
CA ALA A 220 3.78 -12.38 20.06
C ALA A 220 5.27 -12.38 20.45
N SER A 221 5.82 -11.19 20.72
CA SER A 221 7.19 -11.05 21.20
C SER A 221 7.42 -11.90 22.45
N THR A 222 8.40 -12.81 22.39
CA THR A 222 8.74 -13.69 23.51
C THR A 222 9.64 -12.96 24.51
N LEU A 223 9.69 -13.47 25.75
CA LEU A 223 10.65 -13.01 26.75
C LEU A 223 12.10 -13.06 26.21
N GLU A 224 12.43 -14.11 25.46
CA GLU A 224 13.74 -14.32 24.85
C GLU A 224 14.11 -13.19 23.87
N PHE A 225 13.14 -12.70 23.08
CA PHE A 225 13.35 -11.55 22.19
C PHE A 225 13.67 -10.27 22.98
N ILE A 226 12.93 -10.03 24.07
CA ILE A 226 13.11 -8.85 24.93
C ILE A 226 14.49 -8.90 25.61
N GLU A 227 14.82 -10.02 26.24
CA GLU A 227 16.12 -10.22 26.87
C GLU A 227 17.28 -10.16 25.87
N GLY A 228 17.09 -10.73 24.67
CA GLY A 228 18.06 -10.68 23.59
C GLY A 228 18.33 -9.25 23.15
N SER A 229 17.29 -8.42 23.03
CA SER A 229 17.39 -7.01 22.67
C SER A 229 18.16 -6.22 23.75
N ILE A 230 17.86 -6.44 25.03
CA ILE A 230 18.59 -5.82 26.15
C ILE A 230 20.06 -6.23 26.12
N LYS A 231 20.35 -7.54 26.01
CA LYS A 231 21.72 -8.06 25.95
C LYS A 231 22.51 -7.49 24.76
N PHE A 232 21.86 -7.32 23.61
CA PHE A 232 22.47 -6.73 22.42
C PHE A 232 22.91 -5.28 22.66
N VAL A 233 22.03 -4.45 23.25
CA VAL A 233 22.35 -3.05 23.57
C VAL A 233 23.48 -2.97 24.59
N MET A 234 23.43 -3.78 25.65
CA MET A 234 24.43 -3.78 26.72
C MET A 234 25.82 -4.27 26.29
N LYS A 235 25.91 -5.06 25.21
CA LYS A 235 27.18 -5.61 24.70
C LYS A 235 27.90 -4.70 23.71
N ARG A 236 27.25 -3.66 23.17
CA ARG A 236 27.93 -2.73 22.28
C ARG A 236 28.76 -1.76 23.11
N PRO A 237 30.09 -1.68 22.92
CA PRO A 237 30.88 -0.66 23.58
C PRO A 237 30.34 0.71 23.16
N ILE A 238 30.11 1.55 24.15
CA ILE A 238 29.79 2.96 23.99
C ILE A 238 30.89 3.57 23.11
N LYS A 239 30.54 4.04 21.92
CA LYS A 239 31.43 4.76 21.02
C LYS A 239 31.33 6.25 21.28
#